data_AF-A0A151R8P9-F1
#
_entry.id   AF-A0A151R8P9-F1
#
_cell.length_a   1.000
_cell.length_b   1.000
_cell.length_c   1.000
_cell.angle_alpha   90.00
_cell.angle_beta   90.00
_cell.angle_gamma   90.00
#
_symmetry.space_group_name_H-M   'P 1'
#
loop_
_entity.id
_entity.type
_entity.pdbx_description
1 polymer ?
#
loop_
_entity_poly.entity_id
_entity_poly.type
_entity_poly.pdbx_seq_one_letter_code
_entity_poly.pdbx_strand_id
1 'polypeptide(L)'
;MFPKEASLKNVIVIKSVIRCFEMVFGLKVNFNKSKFGSIGLDGDHMERYENLLKCTLMNLPFTYLGLPIGVNPRRVESWKPIIARLKKNLSSWKSKVFSMVGRVCLLNFVLMSLPLFFLSFFRVPKSVGKQIISIQRQFLWGSKDGARGR
;
A
#
# COMPACT_ATOMS: atom_id res chain seq x y z
N MET A 1 18.41 5.37 15.67
CA MET A 1 17.86 4.49 16.72
C MET A 1 16.41 4.88 16.94
N PHE A 2 15.46 4.13 16.37
CA PHE A 2 14.04 4.39 16.62
C PHE A 2 13.74 3.99 18.07
N PRO A 3 13.03 4.84 18.84
CA PRO A 3 12.75 4.54 20.24
C PRO A 3 11.96 3.24 20.36
N LYS A 4 12.53 2.25 21.07
CA LYS A 4 11.90 0.94 21.30
C LYS A 4 10.71 1.00 22.25
N GLU A 5 10.56 2.09 23.00
CA GLU A 5 9.51 2.29 23.99
C GLU A 5 8.71 3.58 23.72
N ALA A 6 7.40 3.47 23.79
CA ALA A 6 6.48 4.60 23.64
C ALA A 6 6.39 5.38 24.97
N SER A 7 7.46 6.14 25.28
CA SER A 7 7.51 7.04 26.44
C SER A 7 7.25 8.49 26.04
N LEU A 8 6.67 9.27 26.96
CA LEU A 8 6.38 10.69 26.73
C LEU A 8 7.63 11.49 26.36
N LYS A 9 8.78 11.15 26.95
CA LYS A 9 10.08 11.74 26.61
C LYS A 9 10.43 11.55 25.14
N ASN A 10 10.24 10.33 24.61
CA ASN A 10 10.53 10.03 23.21
C ASN A 10 9.59 10.79 22.26
N VAL A 11 8.31 10.94 22.63
CA VAL A 11 7.35 11.72 21.83
C VAL A 11 7.74 13.20 21.78
N ILE A 12 8.19 13.78 22.90
CA ILE A 12 8.72 15.16 22.94
C ILE A 12 9.94 15.28 22.03
N VAL A 13 10.89 14.34 22.10
CA VAL A 13 12.09 14.36 21.25
C VAL A 13 11.72 14.34 19.77
N ILE A 14 10.79 13.46 19.36
CA ILE A 14 10.30 13.40 17.98
C ILE A 14 9.68 14.74 17.56
N LYS A 15 8.82 15.33 18.42
CA LYS A 15 8.22 16.63 18.14
C LYS A 15 9.27 17.74 17.98
N SER A 16 10.31 17.74 18.82
CA SER A 16 11.42 18.70 18.74
C SER A 16 12.23 18.54 17.46
N VAL A 17 12.51 17.30 17.03
CA VAL A 17 13.21 17.02 15.76
C VAL A 17 12.37 17.52 14.58
N ILE A 18 11.08 17.23 14.56
CA ILE A 18 10.16 17.72 13.52
C ILE A 18 10.18 19.24 13.50
N ARG A 19 10.05 19.90 14.65
CA ARG A 19 10.07 21.37 14.73
C ARG A 19 11.39 21.97 14.26
N CYS A 20 12.51 21.35 14.61
CA CYS A 20 13.84 21.75 14.12
C CYS A 20 13.92 21.65 12.59
N PHE A 21 13.45 20.55 12.02
CA PHE A 21 13.36 20.39 10.57
C PHE A 21 12.49 21.49 9.93
N GLU A 22 11.32 21.81 10.51
CA GLU A 22 10.47 22.90 10.00
C GLU A 22 11.21 24.24 9.98
N MET A 23 11.98 24.55 11.03
CA MET A 23 12.72 25.80 11.16
C MET A 23 13.90 25.88 10.19
N VAL A 24 14.64 24.80 10.00
CA VAL A 24 15.83 24.78 9.13
C VAL A 24 15.44 24.80 7.65
N PHE A 25 14.41 24.04 7.27
CA PHE A 25 14.02 23.88 5.86
C PHE A 25 12.87 24.80 5.44
N GLY A 26 12.26 25.55 6.36
CA GLY A 26 11.09 26.39 6.08
C GLY A 26 9.83 25.60 5.68
N LEU A 27 9.84 24.28 5.90
CA LEU A 27 8.74 23.38 5.54
C LEU A 27 7.82 23.17 6.74
N LYS A 28 6.55 23.55 6.65
CA LYS A 28 5.58 23.36 7.73
C LYS A 28 4.90 21.99 7.63
N VAL A 29 4.87 21.23 8.72
CA VAL A 29 4.14 19.97 8.81
C VAL A 29 2.64 20.23 8.78
N ASN A 30 1.95 19.46 7.95
CA ASN A 30 0.50 19.47 7.89
C ASN A 30 -0.08 18.47 8.90
N PHE A 31 -0.32 18.93 10.12
CA PHE A 31 -0.87 18.13 11.20
C PHE A 31 -2.24 17.52 10.90
N ASN A 32 -3.03 18.09 9.97
CA ASN A 32 -4.32 17.53 9.54
C ASN A 32 -4.15 16.29 8.65
N LYS A 33 -3.03 16.17 7.93
CA LYS A 33 -2.69 15.00 7.12
C LYS A 33 -1.81 14.00 7.87
N SER A 34 -1.15 14.46 8.94
CA SER A 34 -0.30 13.64 9.79
C SER A 34 -1.13 12.89 10.83
N LYS A 35 -0.77 11.63 11.07
CA LYS A 35 -1.37 10.77 12.09
C LYS A 35 -0.28 9.96 12.77
N PHE A 36 -0.51 9.54 14.01
CA PHE A 36 0.37 8.60 14.69
C PHE A 36 -0.39 7.32 15.05
N GLY A 37 0.32 6.20 15.10
CA GLY A 37 -0.24 4.92 15.53
C GLY A 37 0.38 4.46 16.84
N SER A 38 -0.40 3.76 17.64
CA SER A 38 0.04 3.10 18.88
C SER A 38 -0.43 1.65 18.90
N ILE A 39 0.43 0.75 19.37
CA ILE A 39 0.10 -0.67 19.57
C ILE A 39 0.24 -0.95 21.06
N GLY A 40 -0.84 -1.40 21.71
CA GLY A 40 -0.82 -1.79 23.12
C GLY A 40 -0.66 -0.63 24.12
N LEU A 41 -1.15 0.57 23.78
CA LEU A 41 -1.21 1.71 24.70
C LEU A 41 -2.66 1.93 25.17
N ASP A 42 -2.82 2.38 26.41
CA ASP A 42 -4.12 2.73 26.98
C ASP A 42 -4.63 4.09 26.47
N GLY A 43 -5.94 4.33 26.58
CA GLY A 43 -6.62 5.52 26.06
C GLY A 43 -6.08 6.85 26.62
N ASP A 44 -5.77 6.92 27.92
CA ASP A 44 -5.21 8.13 28.55
C ASP A 44 -3.83 8.50 27.95
N HIS A 45 -3.00 7.51 27.63
CA HIS A 45 -1.73 7.75 26.95
C HIS A 45 -1.93 8.23 25.50
N MET A 46 -2.92 7.69 24.80
CA MET A 46 -3.24 8.12 23.42
C MET A 46 -3.71 9.58 23.38
N GLU A 47 -4.61 9.97 24.28
CA GLU A 47 -5.11 11.35 24.35
C GLU A 47 -4.00 12.36 24.67
N ARG A 48 -3.11 12.01 25.61
CA ARG A 48 -1.93 12.83 25.91
C ARG A 48 -1.04 13.00 24.69
N TYR A 49 -0.83 11.94 23.90
CA TYR A 49 -0.02 11.99 22.69
C TYR A 49 -0.70 12.76 21.55
N GLU A 50 -2.01 12.64 21.38
CA GLU A 50 -2.78 13.49 20.44
C GLU A 50 -2.63 14.98 20.79
N ASN A 51 -2.79 15.33 22.06
CA ASN A 51 -2.65 16.70 22.53
C ASN A 51 -1.22 17.24 22.35
N LEU A 52 -0.21 16.39 22.58
CA LEU A 52 1.20 16.76 22.46
C LEU A 52 1.60 16.90 20.99
N LEU A 53 1.27 15.95 20.13
CA LEU A 53 1.65 15.95 18.71
C LEU A 53 0.75 16.86 17.86
N LYS A 54 -0.45 17.20 18.33
CA LYS A 54 -1.51 17.86 17.55
C LYS A 54 -1.90 17.08 16.28
N CYS A 55 -1.69 15.76 16.30
CA CYS A 55 -2.07 14.81 15.25
C CYS A 55 -3.16 13.88 15.77
N THR A 56 -3.99 13.35 14.87
CA THR A 56 -5.00 12.34 15.21
C THR A 56 -4.43 10.93 15.24
N LEU A 57 -5.06 10.04 16.00
CA LEU A 57 -4.75 8.62 16.00
C LEU A 57 -5.04 7.97 14.65
N MET A 58 -4.15 7.07 14.23
CA MET A 58 -4.27 6.25 13.05
C MET A 58 -4.92 4.91 13.41
N ASN A 59 -6.05 4.63 12.75
CA ASN A 59 -6.73 3.35 12.90
C ASN A 59 -6.11 2.29 11.97
N LEU A 60 -5.89 1.09 12.51
CA LEU A 60 -5.52 -0.08 11.73
C LEU A 60 -6.79 -0.82 11.27
N PRO A 61 -6.83 -1.39 10.04
CA PRO A 61 -5.80 -1.30 9.02
C PRO A 61 -5.87 0.02 8.22
N PHE A 62 -4.73 0.48 7.69
CA PHE A 62 -4.66 1.65 6.80
C PHE A 62 -3.81 1.36 5.57
N THR A 63 -3.86 2.23 4.56
CA THR A 63 -3.04 2.09 3.34
C THR A 63 -1.94 3.14 3.32
N TYR A 64 -0.69 2.71 3.14
CA TYR A 64 0.47 3.57 3.00
C TYR A 64 1.20 3.28 1.70
N LEU A 65 1.33 4.28 0.81
CA LEU A 65 1.94 4.10 -0.52
C LEU A 65 1.32 2.94 -1.33
N GLY A 66 0.05 2.63 -1.10
CA GLY A 66 -0.65 1.51 -1.72
C GLY A 66 -0.48 0.16 -1.00
N LEU A 67 0.35 0.08 0.03
CA LEU A 67 0.50 -1.10 0.89
C LEU A 67 -0.50 -1.07 2.04
N PRO A 68 -1.31 -2.12 2.23
CA PRO A 68 -2.15 -2.23 3.40
C PRO A 68 -1.29 -2.59 4.62
N ILE A 69 -1.29 -1.73 5.63
CA ILE A 69 -0.60 -1.91 6.92
C ILE A 69 -1.64 -2.32 7.97
N GLY A 70 -1.27 -3.27 8.83
CA GLY A 70 -2.17 -3.82 9.86
C GLY A 70 -3.10 -4.92 9.36
N VAL A 71 -3.02 -5.31 8.09
CA VAL A 71 -3.73 -6.48 7.56
C VAL A 71 -2.89 -7.74 7.68
N ASN A 72 -3.53 -8.91 7.73
CA ASN A 72 -2.83 -10.18 7.69
C ASN A 72 -2.53 -10.59 6.22
N PRO A 73 -1.27 -10.52 5.74
CA PRO A 73 -0.93 -10.85 4.36
C PRO A 73 -1.08 -12.34 4.04
N ARG A 74 -1.25 -13.22 5.03
CA ARG A 74 -1.51 -14.65 4.79
C ARG A 74 -2.95 -14.92 4.35
N ARG A 75 -3.87 -13.99 4.61
CA ARG A 75 -5.27 -14.09 4.21
C ARG A 75 -5.44 -13.65 2.76
N VAL A 76 -6.25 -14.38 1.99
CA VAL A 76 -6.51 -14.08 0.57
C VAL A 76 -7.26 -12.75 0.43
N GLU A 77 -8.11 -12.43 1.40
CA GLU A 77 -8.93 -11.22 1.44
C GLU A 77 -8.08 -9.95 1.40
N SER A 78 -6.93 -9.96 2.08
CA SER A 78 -5.98 -8.84 2.12
C SER A 78 -5.41 -8.48 0.74
N TRP A 79 -5.43 -9.41 -0.21
CA TRP A 79 -4.92 -9.22 -1.57
C TRP A 79 -5.99 -8.78 -2.57
N LYS A 80 -7.29 -8.86 -2.22
CA LYS A 80 -8.40 -8.43 -3.09
C LYS A 80 -8.21 -7.01 -3.66
N PRO A 81 -7.88 -5.96 -2.87
CA PRO A 81 -7.70 -4.62 -3.42
C PRO A 81 -6.53 -4.52 -4.40
N ILE A 82 -5.45 -5.27 -4.15
CA ILE A 82 -4.27 -5.32 -5.02
C ILE A 82 -4.63 -6.00 -6.34
N ILE A 83 -5.30 -7.15 -6.27
CA ILE A 83 -5.76 -7.90 -7.45
C ILE A 83 -6.73 -7.04 -8.28
N ALA A 84 -7.66 -6.34 -7.63
CA ALA A 84 -8.58 -5.43 -8.31
C ALA A 84 -7.85 -4.30 -9.03
N ARG A 85 -6.81 -3.72 -8.40
CA ARG A 85 -5.96 -2.70 -9.02
C ARG A 85 -5.21 -3.23 -10.23
N LEU A 86 -4.65 -4.44 -10.14
CA LEU A 86 -3.98 -5.09 -11.28
C LEU A 86 -4.96 -5.32 -12.44
N LYS A 87 -6.16 -5.84 -12.16
CA LYS A 87 -7.20 -6.02 -13.17
C LYS A 87 -7.60 -4.70 -13.81
N LYS A 88 -7.83 -3.65 -13.00
CA LYS A 88 -8.20 -2.31 -13.48
C LYS A 88 -7.15 -1.72 -14.42
N ASN A 89 -5.88 -1.82 -14.05
CA ASN A 89 -4.76 -1.33 -14.86
C ASN A 89 -4.65 -2.07 -16.20
N LEU A 90 -4.97 -3.37 -16.22
CA LEU A 90 -4.95 -4.15 -17.46
C LEU A 90 -6.18 -3.93 -18.32
N SER A 91 -7.36 -3.77 -17.71
CA SER A 91 -8.58 -3.48 -18.45
C SER A 91 -8.55 -2.08 -19.07
N SER A 92 -7.84 -1.12 -18.45
CA SER A 92 -7.66 0.20 -19.06
C SER A 92 -6.79 0.16 -20.32
N TRP A 93 -6.04 -0.93 -20.53
CA TRP A 93 -5.30 -1.14 -21.77
C TRP A 93 -6.06 -2.08 -22.67
N LYS A 94 -6.43 -1.58 -23.85
CA LYS A 94 -7.00 -2.42 -24.89
C LYS A 94 -5.92 -3.40 -25.36
N SER A 95 -5.90 -4.62 -24.82
CA SER A 95 -5.00 -5.69 -25.26
C SER A 95 -5.06 -5.89 -26.79
N LYS A 96 -6.23 -5.64 -27.39
CA LYS A 96 -6.49 -5.67 -28.84
C LYS A 96 -5.69 -4.65 -29.67
N VAL A 97 -5.15 -3.59 -29.07
CA VAL A 97 -4.37 -2.53 -29.76
C VAL A 97 -2.88 -2.86 -29.82
N PHE A 98 -2.38 -3.72 -28.92
CA PHE A 98 -0.96 -4.03 -28.82
C PHE A 98 -0.62 -5.36 -29.50
N SER A 99 0.50 -5.36 -30.22
CA SER A 99 1.14 -6.59 -30.73
C SER A 99 1.54 -7.51 -29.58
N MET A 100 1.80 -8.79 -29.87
CA MET A 100 2.22 -9.76 -28.84
C MET A 100 3.48 -9.28 -28.10
N VAL A 101 4.45 -8.74 -28.83
CA VAL A 101 5.67 -8.15 -28.25
C VAL A 101 5.33 -6.95 -27.36
N GLY A 102 4.46 -6.06 -27.83
CA GLY A 102 4.00 -4.92 -27.03
C GLY A 102 3.28 -5.34 -25.75
N ARG A 103 2.48 -6.41 -25.78
CA ARG A 103 1.83 -6.98 -24.59
C ARG A 103 2.85 -7.51 -23.60
N VAL A 104 3.87 -8.24 -24.04
CA VAL A 104 4.95 -8.73 -23.15
C VAL A 104 5.73 -7.57 -22.53
N CYS A 105 6.09 -6.55 -23.31
CA CYS A 105 6.77 -5.36 -22.79
C CYS A 105 5.93 -4.62 -21.74
N LEU A 106 4.63 -4.40 -22.01
CA LEU A 106 3.71 -3.77 -21.05
C LEU A 106 3.53 -4.61 -19.78
N LEU A 107 3.42 -5.92 -19.94
CA LEU A 107 3.32 -6.87 -18.83
C LEU A 107 4.58 -6.77 -17.96
N ASN A 108 5.77 -6.79 -18.55
CA ASN A 108 7.02 -6.66 -17.82
C ASN A 108 7.16 -5.29 -17.13
N PHE A 109 6.79 -4.20 -17.81
CA PHE A 109 6.99 -2.86 -17.24
C PHE A 109 6.05 -2.56 -16.07
N VAL A 110 4.79 -2.97 -16.14
CA VAL A 110 3.78 -2.55 -15.16
C VAL A 110 3.23 -3.70 -14.32
N LEU A 111 3.06 -4.87 -14.91
CA LEU A 111 2.55 -6.04 -14.19
C LEU A 111 3.62 -6.77 -13.39
N MET A 112 4.90 -6.50 -13.60
CA MET A 112 5.95 -6.98 -12.69
C MET A 112 6.21 -5.96 -11.59
N SER A 113 6.35 -4.67 -11.89
CA SER A 113 6.72 -3.66 -10.88
C SER A 113 5.74 -3.57 -9.70
N LEU A 114 4.43 -3.57 -9.95
CA LEU A 114 3.41 -3.52 -8.89
C LEU A 114 3.40 -4.77 -8.01
N PRO A 115 3.15 -6.00 -8.51
CA PRO A 115 3.20 -7.20 -7.69
C PRO A 115 4.56 -7.44 -7.05
N LEU A 116 5.68 -7.18 -7.74
CA LEU A 116 7.02 -7.31 -7.15
C LEU A 116 7.18 -6.40 -5.94
N PHE A 117 6.70 -5.16 -6.01
CA PHE A 117 6.70 -4.26 -4.85
C PHE A 117 5.91 -4.84 -3.68
N PHE A 118 4.74 -5.47 -3.89
CA PHE A 118 4.02 -6.12 -2.78
C PHE A 118 4.72 -7.39 -2.27
N LEU A 119 5.29 -8.18 -3.19
CA LEU A 119 5.98 -9.44 -2.88
C LEU A 119 7.28 -9.21 -2.11
N SER A 120 7.91 -8.03 -2.23
CA SER A 120 9.10 -7.69 -1.43
C SER A 120 8.76 -7.48 0.06
N PHE A 121 7.53 -7.07 0.40
CA PHE A 121 7.11 -6.89 1.80
C PHE A 121 6.36 -8.08 2.37
N PHE A 122 5.62 -8.83 1.54
CA PHE A 122 4.69 -9.85 2.02
C PHE A 122 4.86 -11.20 1.33
N ARG A 123 4.88 -12.27 2.13
CA ARG A 123 4.81 -13.63 1.60
C ARG A 123 3.42 -13.93 1.07
N VAL A 124 3.30 -14.13 -0.24
CA VAL A 124 2.01 -14.34 -0.91
C VAL A 124 1.45 -15.74 -0.67
N PRO A 125 0.13 -15.88 -0.44
CA PRO A 125 -0.54 -17.17 -0.49
C PRO A 125 -0.44 -17.79 -1.89
N LYS A 126 -0.28 -19.10 -1.98
CA LYS A 126 -0.18 -19.82 -3.26
C LYS A 126 -1.38 -19.56 -4.18
N SER A 127 -2.58 -19.44 -3.60
CA SER A 127 -3.81 -19.12 -4.33
C SER A 127 -3.78 -17.75 -4.99
N VAL A 128 -3.29 -16.73 -4.28
CA VAL A 128 -3.13 -15.37 -4.80
C VAL A 128 -2.08 -15.32 -5.90
N GLY A 129 -0.94 -16.00 -5.71
CA GLY A 129 0.09 -16.11 -6.75
C GLY A 129 -0.46 -16.72 -8.05
N LYS A 130 -1.24 -17.80 -7.94
CA LYS A 130 -1.94 -18.41 -9.09
C LYS A 130 -2.92 -17.44 -9.76
N GLN A 131 -3.65 -16.64 -8.98
CA GLN A 131 -4.58 -15.63 -9.52
C GLN A 131 -3.85 -14.54 -10.31
N ILE A 132 -2.72 -14.04 -9.80
CA ILE A 132 -1.90 -13.03 -10.50
C ILE A 132 -1.40 -13.59 -11.83
N ILE A 133 -0.86 -14.81 -11.84
CA ILE A 133 -0.39 -15.48 -13.07
C ILE A 133 -1.55 -15.67 -14.07
N SER A 134 -2.74 -16.03 -13.58
CA SER A 134 -3.93 -16.18 -14.43
C SER A 134 -4.30 -14.87 -15.14
N ILE A 135 -4.29 -13.75 -14.40
CA ILE A 135 -4.56 -12.41 -14.94
C ILE A 135 -3.53 -12.02 -16.01
N GLN A 136 -2.25 -12.29 -15.74
CA GLN A 136 -1.16 -12.05 -16.70
C GLN A 136 -1.36 -12.85 -17.99
N ARG A 137 -1.70 -14.13 -17.88
CA ARG A 137 -2.00 -15.01 -19.03
C ARG A 137 -3.21 -14.51 -19.82
N GLN A 138 -4.28 -14.11 -19.14
CA GLN A 138 -5.48 -13.60 -19.80
C GLN A 138 -5.19 -12.31 -20.60
N PHE A 139 -4.37 -11.41 -20.07
CA PHE A 139 -3.95 -10.20 -20.79
C PHE A 139 -3.07 -10.52 -22.00
N LEU A 140 -2.12 -11.45 -21.84
CA LEU A 140 -1.18 -11.84 -22.88
C LEU A 140 -1.90 -12.49 -24.08
N TRP A 141 -2.71 -13.51 -23.81
CA TRP A 141 -3.41 -14.28 -24.84
C TRP A 141 -4.67 -13.58 -25.36
N GLY A 142 -5.16 -12.56 -24.64
CA GLY A 142 -6.42 -11.89 -24.91
C GLY A 142 -7.60 -12.76 -24.49
N SER A 143 -8.54 -12.19 -23.73
CA SER A 143 -9.84 -12.82 -23.53
C SER A 143 -10.48 -13.01 -24.92
N LYS A 144 -10.74 -14.27 -25.31
CA LYS A 144 -11.77 -14.54 -26.32
C LYS A 144 -13.08 -14.09 -25.70
N ASP A 145 -13.44 -12.82 -25.86
CA ASP A 145 -14.81 -12.39 -25.66
C ASP A 145 -15.67 -13.28 -26.56
N GLY A 146 -16.65 -13.96 -25.98
CA GLY A 146 -17.54 -14.84 -26.69
C GLY A 146 -18.24 -14.10 -27.84
N ALA A 147 -17.72 -14.31 -29.05
CA ALA A 147 -18.52 -14.32 -30.27
C ALA A 147 -18.70 -15.80 -30.67
N ARG A 148 -19.46 -16.54 -29.86
CA ARG A 148 -20.27 -17.66 -30.37
C ARG A 148 -21.71 -17.17 -30.38
N GLY A 149 -21.99 -16.31 -31.35
CA GLY A 149 -23.36 -16.12 -31.83
C GLY A 149 -23.56 -17.11 -32.97
N ARG A 150 -24.59 -17.95 -32.80
CA ARG A 150 -25.29 -18.78 -33.80
C ARG A 150 -24.45 -19.67 -34.71
#